data_AF-C6LGE1-F1
#
_entry.id   AF-C6LGE1-F1
#
_cell.length_a   1.000
_cell.length_b   1.000
_cell.length_c   1.000
_cell.angle_alpha   90.00
_cell.angle_beta   90.00
_cell.angle_gamma   90.00
#
_symmetry.space_group_name_H-M   'P 1'
#
loop_
_entity.id
_entity.type
_entity.pdbx_description
1 polymer ?
#
loop_
_entity_poly.entity_id
_entity_poly.type
_entity_poly.pdbx_seq_one_letter_code
_entity_poly.pdbx_strand_id
1 'polypeptide(L)'
;MEQKDIFAILSKPDICHYFDEMSQVHMYTKHYLLISEEISEEGITFLQPLKEHRDAYDHLMRVFALPMKERKGNDAEKYVLDNVKKAFGHEYRAFFDTADWFTYICRKYIREELSFSAKKKRYEKVYTDFEEVKSFINKVPFLISKYREEKDVSNHETILREVLDYKETMDKLLEIYQKVKAL
;
A
#
# COMPACT_ATOMS: atom_id res chain seq x y z
N MET A 1 0.67 -35.60 1.63
CA MET A 1 0.15 -34.53 0.76
C MET A 1 1.34 -34.05 -0.01
N GLU A 2 1.23 -33.95 -1.32
CA GLU A 2 2.30 -33.50 -2.21
C GLU A 2 2.09 -32.04 -2.61
N GLN A 3 3.10 -31.38 -3.17
CA GLN A 3 3.00 -29.98 -3.61
C GLN A 3 1.87 -29.76 -4.64
N LYS A 4 1.62 -30.73 -5.52
CA LYS A 4 0.49 -30.70 -6.47
C LYS A 4 -0.88 -30.59 -5.78
N ASP A 5 -1.03 -31.17 -4.60
CA ASP A 5 -2.28 -31.12 -3.85
C ASP A 5 -2.49 -29.70 -3.28
N ILE A 6 -1.41 -29.05 -2.86
CA ILE A 6 -1.44 -27.65 -2.40
C ILE A 6 -1.86 -26.73 -3.55
N PHE A 7 -1.26 -26.89 -4.73
CA PHE A 7 -1.67 -26.10 -5.90
C PHE A 7 -3.14 -26.29 -6.27
N ALA A 8 -3.67 -27.51 -6.14
CA ALA A 8 -5.09 -27.77 -6.34
C ALA A 8 -5.98 -27.01 -5.33
N ILE A 9 -5.56 -26.93 -4.06
CA ILE A 9 -6.26 -26.13 -3.02
C ILE A 9 -6.17 -24.64 -3.35
N LEU A 10 -4.99 -24.13 -3.69
CA LEU A 10 -4.76 -22.72 -4.02
C LEU A 10 -5.56 -22.25 -5.25
N SER A 11 -5.86 -23.18 -6.16
CA SER A 11 -6.63 -22.88 -7.39
C SER A 11 -8.14 -22.77 -7.14
N LYS A 12 -8.63 -23.00 -5.92
CA LYS A 12 -10.05 -22.86 -5.62
C LYS A 12 -10.45 -21.37 -5.65
N PRO A 13 -11.63 -21.01 -6.20
CA PRO A 13 -12.05 -19.61 -6.36
C PRO A 13 -12.04 -18.77 -5.06
N ASP A 14 -12.41 -19.38 -3.95
CA ASP A 14 -12.44 -18.78 -2.61
C ASP A 14 -11.04 -18.53 -2.01
N ILE A 15 -9.98 -19.00 -2.68
CA ILE A 15 -8.58 -18.79 -2.29
C ILE A 15 -7.82 -18.01 -3.37
N CYS A 16 -8.02 -18.34 -4.65
CA CYS A 16 -7.18 -17.83 -5.74
C CYS A 16 -7.28 -16.30 -5.90
N HIS A 17 -8.46 -15.71 -5.66
CA HIS A 17 -8.66 -14.26 -5.77
C HIS A 17 -7.73 -13.47 -4.85
N TYR A 18 -7.39 -14.01 -3.67
CA TYR A 18 -6.44 -13.35 -2.77
C TYR A 18 -5.07 -13.17 -3.42
N PHE A 19 -4.63 -14.05 -4.31
CA PHE A 19 -3.35 -13.86 -5.02
C PHE A 19 -3.41 -12.73 -6.02
N ASP A 20 -4.53 -12.57 -6.74
CA ASP A 20 -4.74 -11.47 -7.66
C ASP A 20 -4.74 -10.12 -6.93
N GLU A 21 -5.49 -10.03 -5.82
CA GLU A 21 -5.57 -8.82 -5.00
C GLU A 21 -4.23 -8.52 -4.31
N MET A 22 -3.63 -9.53 -3.67
CA MET A 22 -2.34 -9.42 -3.00
C MET A 22 -1.24 -8.97 -3.95
N SER A 23 -1.21 -9.50 -5.18
CA SER A 23 -0.21 -9.10 -6.18
C SER A 23 -0.35 -7.63 -6.59
N GLN A 24 -1.58 -7.14 -6.74
CA GLN A 24 -1.83 -5.72 -7.06
C GLN A 24 -1.40 -4.81 -5.90
N VAL A 25 -1.82 -5.15 -4.67
CA VAL A 25 -1.43 -4.41 -3.46
C VAL A 25 0.10 -4.39 -3.32
N HIS A 26 0.76 -5.53 -3.53
CA HIS A 26 2.22 -5.64 -3.46
C HIS A 26 2.89 -4.71 -4.48
N MET A 27 2.44 -4.72 -5.73
CA MET A 27 3.02 -3.89 -6.79
C MET A 27 2.84 -2.40 -6.53
N TYR A 28 1.68 -1.98 -6.00
CA TYR A 28 1.47 -0.59 -5.60
C TYR A 28 2.36 -0.20 -4.42
N THR A 29 2.41 -1.05 -3.39
CA THR A 29 3.26 -0.84 -2.21
C THR A 29 4.71 -0.65 -2.63
N LYS A 30 5.25 -1.58 -3.43
CA LYS A 30 6.62 -1.52 -3.92
C LYS A 30 6.89 -0.23 -4.71
N HIS A 31 5.97 0.18 -5.58
CA HIS A 31 6.11 1.40 -6.37
C HIS A 31 6.29 2.64 -5.48
N TYR A 32 5.38 2.87 -4.53
CA TYR A 32 5.46 4.05 -3.66
C TYR A 32 6.55 3.95 -2.61
N LEU A 33 6.90 2.74 -2.15
CA LEU A 33 8.00 2.54 -1.21
C LEU A 33 9.33 2.97 -1.84
N LEU A 34 9.62 2.52 -3.05
CA LEU A 34 10.84 2.91 -3.78
C LEU A 34 10.91 4.42 -4.01
N ILE A 35 9.79 5.06 -4.38
CA ILE A 35 9.77 6.52 -4.52
C ILE A 35 10.01 7.19 -3.18
N SER A 36 9.37 6.71 -2.11
CA SER A 36 9.51 7.25 -0.75
C SER A 36 10.97 7.20 -0.28
N GLU A 37 11.68 6.10 -0.55
CA GLU A 37 13.11 5.95 -0.21
C GLU A 37 13.99 6.98 -0.93
N GLU A 38 13.68 7.32 -2.18
CA GLU A 38 14.45 8.31 -2.95
C GLU A 38 14.14 9.77 -2.57
N ILE A 39 12.93 10.03 -2.04
CA ILE A 39 12.50 11.40 -1.68
C ILE A 39 12.51 11.67 -0.18
N SER A 40 12.73 10.66 0.66
CA SER A 40 12.80 10.85 2.11
C SER A 40 14.03 11.67 2.48
N GLU A 41 13.85 12.58 3.44
CA GLU A 41 14.96 13.33 3.99
C GLU A 41 15.93 12.36 4.69
N GLU A 42 17.23 12.60 4.53
CA GLU A 42 18.32 11.85 5.19
C GLU A 42 18.43 10.36 4.80
N GLY A 43 17.73 9.91 3.76
CA GLY A 43 17.79 8.51 3.29
C GLY A 43 17.25 7.51 4.32
N ILE A 44 16.32 7.96 5.16
CA ILE A 44 15.70 7.11 6.19
C ILE A 44 14.89 6.02 5.49
N THR A 45 15.27 4.76 5.73
CA THR A 45 14.49 3.59 5.30
C THR A 45 13.36 3.31 6.28
N PHE A 46 12.13 3.30 5.80
CA PHE A 46 10.99 2.87 6.61
C PHE A 46 10.86 1.34 6.55
N LEU A 47 11.38 0.66 7.57
CA LEU A 47 11.49 -0.81 7.58
C LEU A 47 10.16 -1.55 7.76
N GLN A 48 9.11 -0.85 8.20
CA GLN A 48 7.86 -1.48 8.59
C GLN A 48 7.15 -2.18 7.40
N PRO A 49 7.00 -1.58 6.21
CA PRO A 49 6.53 -2.28 5.01
C PRO A 49 7.34 -3.53 4.64
N LEU A 50 8.68 -3.47 4.74
CA LEU A 50 9.56 -4.61 4.43
C LEU A 50 9.35 -5.78 5.40
N LYS A 51 9.16 -5.47 6.69
CA LYS A 51 8.82 -6.45 7.71
C LYS A 51 7.47 -7.11 7.40
N GLU A 52 6.46 -6.34 7.01
CA GLU A 52 5.15 -6.89 6.65
C GLU A 52 5.22 -7.77 5.39
N HIS A 53 5.99 -7.40 4.36
CA HIS A 53 6.25 -8.27 3.20
C HIS A 53 6.91 -9.61 3.59
N ARG A 54 7.89 -9.57 4.50
CA ARG A 54 8.52 -10.79 5.03
C ARG A 54 7.50 -11.66 5.77
N ASP A 55 6.68 -11.07 6.63
CA ASP A 55 5.68 -11.81 7.39
C ASP A 55 4.60 -12.42 6.45
N ALA A 56 4.25 -11.73 5.35
CA ALA A 56 3.40 -12.28 4.30
C ALA A 56 4.04 -13.51 3.63
N TYR A 57 5.31 -13.41 3.25
CA TYR A 57 6.08 -14.51 2.68
C TYR A 57 6.15 -15.72 3.62
N ASP A 58 6.39 -15.50 4.92
CA ASP A 58 6.41 -16.57 5.92
C ASP A 58 5.08 -17.32 5.99
N HIS A 59 3.95 -16.61 5.88
CA HIS A 59 2.63 -17.22 5.82
C HIS A 59 2.44 -18.08 4.57
N LEU A 60 2.91 -17.63 3.41
CA LEU A 60 2.89 -18.44 2.19
C LEU A 60 3.80 -19.67 2.32
N MET A 61 5.00 -19.52 2.90
CA MET A 61 5.89 -20.66 3.13
C MET A 61 5.29 -21.70 4.07
N ARG A 62 4.47 -21.29 5.06
CA ARG A 62 3.73 -22.23 5.93
C ARG A 62 2.72 -23.08 5.16
N VAL A 63 2.14 -22.55 4.09
CA VAL A 63 1.26 -23.30 3.16
C VAL A 63 2.08 -24.35 2.43
N PHE A 64 3.20 -23.97 1.81
CA PHE A 64 4.02 -24.93 1.06
C PHE A 64 4.75 -25.95 1.95
N ALA A 65 4.93 -25.66 3.23
CA ALA A 65 5.46 -26.58 4.24
C ALA A 65 4.39 -27.56 4.80
N LEU A 66 3.15 -27.52 4.31
CA LEU A 66 2.07 -28.42 4.76
C LEU A 66 2.38 -29.92 4.58
N PRO A 67 3.12 -30.39 3.55
CA PRO A 67 3.53 -31.80 3.44
C PRO A 67 4.34 -32.31 4.62
N MET A 68 5.02 -31.41 5.34
CA MET A 68 5.78 -31.73 6.54
C MET A 68 4.90 -31.83 7.80
N LYS A 69 3.58 -31.61 7.66
CA LYS A 69 2.61 -31.60 8.77
C LYS A 69 1.59 -32.73 8.59
N GLU A 70 1.10 -33.25 9.70
CA GLU A 70 0.05 -34.29 9.71
C GLU A 70 -1.37 -33.70 9.54
N ARG A 71 -1.59 -32.85 8.52
CA ARG A 71 -2.90 -32.26 8.21
C ARG A 71 -3.44 -32.81 6.88
N LYS A 72 -4.74 -33.15 6.83
CA LYS A 72 -5.39 -33.75 5.64
C LYS A 72 -6.83 -33.26 5.48
N GLY A 73 -7.37 -33.38 4.27
CA GLY A 73 -8.76 -33.06 3.95
C GLY A 73 -9.14 -31.62 4.31
N ASN A 74 -10.32 -31.43 4.88
CA ASN A 74 -10.86 -30.10 5.21
C ASN A 74 -9.97 -29.28 6.18
N ASP A 75 -9.22 -29.94 7.08
CA ASP A 75 -8.30 -29.23 7.98
C ASP A 75 -7.12 -28.62 7.20
N ALA A 76 -6.64 -29.29 6.16
CA ALA A 76 -5.60 -28.77 5.29
C ALA A 76 -6.09 -27.55 4.50
N GLU A 77 -7.27 -27.62 3.91
CA GLU A 77 -7.84 -26.51 3.13
C GLU A 77 -8.08 -25.27 3.98
N LYS A 78 -8.68 -25.46 5.17
CA LYS A 78 -8.86 -24.37 6.13
C LYS A 78 -7.52 -23.76 6.54
N TYR A 79 -6.52 -24.60 6.81
CA TYR A 79 -5.18 -24.13 7.16
C TYR A 79 -4.55 -23.30 6.02
N VAL A 80 -4.73 -23.72 4.76
CA VAL A 80 -4.27 -22.96 3.59
C VAL A 80 -4.97 -21.62 3.52
N LEU A 81 -6.30 -21.60 3.56
CA LEU A 81 -7.09 -20.37 3.51
C LEU A 81 -6.71 -19.39 4.63
N ASP A 82 -6.58 -19.86 5.87
CA ASP A 82 -6.21 -19.03 7.02
C ASP A 82 -4.82 -18.40 6.85
N ASN A 83 -3.86 -19.10 6.25
CA ASN A 83 -2.53 -18.54 5.99
C ASN A 83 -2.52 -17.59 4.79
N VAL A 84 -3.28 -17.88 3.73
CA VAL A 84 -3.43 -16.96 2.58
C VAL A 84 -4.07 -15.65 3.02
N LYS A 85 -5.16 -15.69 3.81
CA LYS A 85 -5.78 -14.49 4.40
C LYS A 85 -4.81 -13.69 5.26
N LYS A 86 -3.98 -14.36 6.06
CA LYS A 86 -2.95 -13.69 6.86
C LYS A 86 -1.89 -13.04 5.98
N ALA A 87 -1.39 -13.74 4.95
CA ALA A 87 -0.43 -13.19 4.02
C ALA A 87 -0.97 -11.93 3.33
N PHE A 88 -2.20 -11.99 2.83
CA PHE A 88 -2.87 -10.83 2.25
C PHE A 88 -3.02 -9.69 3.26
N GLY A 89 -3.42 -9.97 4.50
CA GLY A 89 -3.52 -8.97 5.55
C GLY A 89 -2.18 -8.31 5.93
N HIS A 90 -1.04 -8.97 5.68
CA HIS A 90 0.29 -8.39 5.82
C HIS A 90 0.63 -7.47 4.64
N GLU A 91 0.39 -7.90 3.40
CA GLU A 91 0.56 -7.04 2.21
C GLU A 91 -0.32 -5.79 2.29
N TYR A 92 -1.55 -5.94 2.78
CA TYR A 92 -2.46 -4.83 3.05
C TYR A 92 -1.87 -3.85 4.06
N ARG A 93 -1.30 -4.32 5.18
CA ARG A 93 -0.62 -3.46 6.16
C ARG A 93 0.60 -2.75 5.54
N ALA A 94 1.41 -3.47 4.77
CA ALA A 94 2.57 -2.90 4.07
C ALA A 94 2.17 -1.71 3.19
N PHE A 95 1.05 -1.83 2.45
CA PHE A 95 0.51 -0.74 1.65
C PHE A 95 0.16 0.49 2.48
N PHE A 96 -0.65 0.35 3.54
CA PHE A 96 -1.06 1.50 4.36
C PHE A 96 0.10 2.14 5.11
N ASP A 97 1.04 1.33 5.61
CA ASP A 97 2.25 1.85 6.25
C ASP A 97 3.05 2.69 5.23
N THR A 98 3.22 2.19 4.00
CA THR A 98 3.89 2.92 2.91
C THR A 98 3.13 4.19 2.53
N ALA A 99 1.81 4.11 2.39
CA ALA A 99 0.97 5.21 1.93
C ALA A 99 0.92 6.35 2.96
N ASP A 100 0.80 6.02 4.25
CA ASP A 100 0.87 7.00 5.34
C ASP A 100 2.23 7.72 5.34
N TRP A 101 3.32 6.98 5.16
CA TRP A 101 4.66 7.55 5.10
C TRP A 101 4.88 8.43 3.86
N PHE A 102 4.53 7.93 2.68
CA PHE A 102 4.62 8.63 1.41
C PHE A 102 3.86 9.96 1.43
N THR A 103 2.60 9.92 1.89
CA THR A 103 1.76 11.12 1.92
C THR A 103 2.29 12.15 2.91
N TYR A 104 2.88 11.71 4.03
CA TYR A 104 3.54 12.59 4.98
C TYR A 104 4.74 13.30 4.35
N ILE A 105 5.68 12.55 3.73
CA ILE A 105 6.89 13.13 3.12
C ILE A 105 6.50 14.15 2.05
N CYS A 106 5.63 13.77 1.11
CA CYS A 106 5.24 14.65 0.02
C CYS A 106 4.60 15.94 0.54
N ARG A 107 3.67 15.82 1.49
CA ARG A 107 2.96 16.99 2.04
C ARG A 107 3.86 17.91 2.84
N LYS A 108 4.79 17.35 3.62
CA LYS A 108 5.79 18.14 4.35
C LYS A 108 6.60 18.99 3.37
N TYR A 109 7.20 18.34 2.37
CA TYR A 109 7.99 19.01 1.34
C TYR A 109 7.21 20.11 0.61
N ILE A 110 6.02 19.79 0.09
CA ILE A 110 5.19 20.75 -0.66
C ILE A 110 4.86 21.98 0.20
N ARG A 111 4.51 21.78 1.49
CA ARG A 111 4.16 22.88 2.40
C ARG A 111 5.36 23.76 2.73
N GLU A 112 6.50 23.15 3.01
CA GLU A 112 7.73 23.89 3.32
C GLU A 112 8.17 24.72 2.12
N GLU A 113 8.21 24.13 0.92
CA GLU A 113 8.68 24.81 -0.28
C GLU A 113 7.75 25.95 -0.72
N LEU A 114 6.43 25.75 -0.64
CA LEU A 114 5.45 26.79 -0.97
C LEU A 114 5.24 27.81 0.15
N SER A 115 5.85 27.62 1.33
CA SER A 115 5.88 28.66 2.37
C SER A 115 6.83 29.80 2.02
N PHE A 116 7.86 29.54 1.20
CA PHE A 116 8.79 30.56 0.74
C PHE A 116 8.13 31.45 -0.31
N SER A 117 8.05 32.75 -0.03
CA SER A 117 7.36 33.72 -0.89
C SER A 117 7.88 33.74 -2.34
N ALA A 118 9.18 33.50 -2.55
CA ALA A 118 9.78 33.43 -3.88
C ALA A 118 9.32 32.19 -4.66
N LYS A 119 9.38 31.00 -4.04
CA LYS A 119 8.91 29.75 -4.67
C LYS A 119 7.41 29.77 -4.91
N LYS A 120 6.63 30.27 -3.96
CA LYS A 120 5.18 30.47 -4.13
C LYS A 120 4.86 31.35 -5.35
N LYS A 121 5.46 32.54 -5.45
CA LYS A 121 5.25 33.45 -6.59
C LYS A 121 5.65 32.79 -7.92
N ARG A 122 6.71 32.00 -7.92
CA ARG A 122 7.14 31.26 -9.11
C ARG A 122 6.14 30.15 -9.47
N TYR A 123 5.63 29.42 -8.48
CA TYR A 123 4.57 28.44 -8.68
C TYR A 123 3.35 29.09 -9.32
N GLU A 124 2.82 30.16 -8.73
CA GLU A 124 1.63 30.89 -9.24
C GLU A 124 1.83 31.50 -10.64
N LYS A 125 3.09 31.76 -11.04
CA LYS A 125 3.43 32.23 -12.40
C LYS A 125 3.46 31.10 -13.42
N VAL A 126 3.89 29.90 -13.02
CA VAL A 126 4.06 28.73 -13.91
C VAL A 126 2.79 27.89 -13.98
N TYR A 127 2.08 27.76 -12.87
CA TYR A 127 0.91 26.92 -12.70
C TYR A 127 -0.26 27.75 -12.15
N THR A 128 -1.46 27.53 -12.71
CA THR A 128 -2.69 28.26 -12.35
C THR A 128 -3.50 27.59 -11.23
N ASP A 129 -3.04 26.43 -10.74
CA ASP A 129 -3.78 25.53 -9.83
C ASP A 129 -3.46 25.74 -8.34
N PHE A 130 -2.82 26.86 -7.96
CA PHE A 130 -2.32 27.06 -6.59
C PHE A 130 -3.39 26.91 -5.50
N GLU A 131 -4.56 27.54 -5.64
CA GLU A 131 -5.62 27.44 -4.63
C GLU A 131 -6.24 26.03 -4.57
N GLU A 132 -6.28 25.31 -5.69
CA GLU A 132 -6.74 23.91 -5.75
C GLU A 132 -5.75 22.99 -5.05
N VAL A 133 -4.44 23.17 -5.30
CA VAL A 133 -3.35 22.46 -4.63
C VAL A 133 -3.39 22.71 -3.13
N LYS A 134 -3.49 23.98 -2.70
CA LYS A 134 -3.58 24.35 -1.28
C LYS A 134 -4.80 23.72 -0.60
N SER A 135 -5.96 23.76 -1.26
CA SER A 135 -7.18 23.11 -0.78
C SER A 135 -7.00 21.60 -0.65
N PHE A 136 -6.43 20.94 -1.66
CA PHE A 136 -6.17 19.52 -1.66
C PHE A 136 -5.20 19.11 -0.54
N ILE A 137 -4.05 19.77 -0.42
CA ILE A 137 -3.02 19.49 0.60
C ILE A 137 -3.57 19.61 2.03
N ASN A 138 -4.55 20.51 2.25
CA ASN A 138 -5.25 20.66 3.52
C ASN A 138 -6.31 19.59 3.75
N LYS A 139 -6.89 19.01 2.69
CA LYS A 139 -7.86 17.91 2.76
C LYS A 139 -7.22 16.55 2.98
N VAL A 140 -5.98 16.32 2.50
CA VAL A 140 -5.34 15.00 2.58
C VAL A 140 -5.35 14.35 3.97
N PRO A 141 -5.04 15.02 5.10
CA PRO A 141 -5.14 14.39 6.43
C PRO A 141 -6.49 13.72 6.70
N PHE A 142 -7.56 14.39 6.28
CA PHE A 142 -8.93 13.94 6.51
C PHE A 142 -9.30 12.80 5.56
N LEU A 143 -8.80 12.84 4.32
CA LEU A 143 -8.92 11.71 3.39
C LEU A 143 -8.21 10.48 3.97
N ILE A 144 -6.98 10.64 4.44
CA ILE A 144 -6.20 9.53 5.04
C ILE A 144 -6.90 8.97 6.28
N SER A 145 -7.38 9.82 7.18
CA SER A 145 -8.15 9.39 8.36
C SER A 145 -9.36 8.56 7.95
N LYS A 146 -10.12 9.05 6.95
CA LYS A 146 -11.30 8.36 6.43
C LYS A 146 -10.94 6.97 5.88
N TYR A 147 -9.90 6.88 5.02
CA TYR A 147 -9.46 5.59 4.48
C TYR A 147 -9.03 4.60 5.58
N ARG A 148 -8.49 5.09 6.69
CA ARG A 148 -8.08 4.25 7.83
C ARG A 148 -9.25 3.81 8.72
N GLU A 149 -10.28 4.64 8.84
CA GLU A 149 -11.50 4.31 9.60
C GLU A 149 -12.40 3.35 8.85
N GLU A 150 -12.48 3.50 7.53
CA GLU A 150 -13.29 2.64 6.66
C GLU A 150 -12.64 1.26 6.43
N LYS A 151 -11.37 1.10 6.86
CA LYS A 151 -10.56 -0.11 6.75
C LYS A 151 -11.22 -1.33 7.38
N ASP A 152 -12.08 -2.01 6.63
CA ASP A 152 -12.72 -3.24 7.07
C ASP A 152 -12.19 -4.45 6.28
N VAL A 153 -11.21 -5.12 6.86
CA VAL A 153 -10.59 -6.33 6.30
C VAL A 153 -11.59 -7.49 6.16
N SER A 154 -12.79 -7.38 6.76
CA SER A 154 -13.83 -8.40 6.67
C SER A 154 -14.75 -8.26 5.46
N ASN A 155 -14.72 -7.12 4.76
CA ASN A 155 -15.67 -6.82 3.68
C ASN A 155 -15.12 -7.24 2.32
N HIS A 156 -15.68 -8.32 1.74
CA HIS A 156 -15.12 -9.00 0.57
C HIS A 156 -15.42 -8.29 -0.77
N GLU A 157 -16.29 -7.27 -0.81
CA GLU A 157 -16.79 -6.76 -2.10
C GLU A 157 -15.89 -5.74 -2.81
N THR A 158 -14.89 -5.14 -2.17
CA THR A 158 -13.70 -4.59 -2.88
C THR A 158 -12.64 -4.12 -1.88
N ILE A 159 -11.82 -5.01 -1.32
CA ILE A 159 -10.66 -4.62 -0.50
C ILE A 159 -9.68 -3.75 -1.32
N LEU A 160 -9.66 -3.94 -2.65
CA LEU A 160 -8.91 -3.10 -3.58
C LEU A 160 -9.43 -1.66 -3.68
N ARG A 161 -10.71 -1.38 -3.39
CA ARG A 161 -11.25 -0.03 -3.60
C ARG A 161 -10.59 1.01 -2.70
N GLU A 162 -10.44 0.69 -1.41
CA GLU A 162 -9.72 1.57 -0.47
C GLU A 162 -8.28 1.80 -0.90
N VAL A 163 -7.61 0.75 -1.37
CA VAL A 163 -6.23 0.82 -1.91
C VAL A 163 -6.18 1.75 -3.12
N LEU A 164 -7.13 1.65 -4.04
CA LEU A 164 -7.21 2.48 -5.23
C LEU A 164 -7.55 3.94 -4.90
N ASP A 165 -8.49 4.19 -3.99
CA ASP A 165 -8.84 5.55 -3.55
C ASP A 165 -7.63 6.24 -2.88
N TYR A 166 -6.88 5.48 -2.07
CA TYR A 166 -5.65 5.96 -1.47
C TYR A 166 -4.58 6.21 -2.54
N LYS A 167 -4.45 5.29 -3.50
CA LYS A 167 -3.53 5.40 -4.64
C LYS A 167 -3.77 6.67 -5.44
N GLU A 168 -5.02 7.01 -5.76
CA GLU A 168 -5.36 8.25 -6.47
C GLU A 168 -4.90 9.50 -5.70
N THR A 169 -5.07 9.49 -4.38
CA THR A 169 -4.57 10.58 -3.51
C THR A 169 -3.04 10.68 -3.56
N MET A 170 -2.34 9.55 -3.56
CA MET A 170 -0.87 9.51 -3.66
C MET A 170 -0.36 9.97 -5.03
N ASP A 171 -0.99 9.54 -6.13
CA ASP A 171 -0.63 9.96 -7.48
C ASP A 171 -0.75 11.48 -7.64
N LYS A 172 -1.87 12.05 -7.15
CA LYS A 172 -2.07 13.50 -7.17
C LYS A 172 -1.05 14.24 -6.32
N LEU A 173 -0.66 13.70 -5.16
CA LEU A 173 0.42 14.27 -4.35
C LEU A 173 1.76 14.23 -5.08
N LEU A 174 2.07 13.12 -5.75
CA LEU A 174 3.32 12.96 -6.49
C LEU A 174 3.40 13.97 -7.64
N GLU A 175 2.32 14.17 -8.39
CA GLU A 175 2.25 15.18 -9.45
C GLU A 175 2.56 16.58 -8.91
N ILE A 176 1.93 16.96 -7.78
CA ILE A 176 2.17 18.26 -7.15
C ILE A 176 3.62 18.35 -6.64
N TYR A 177 4.13 17.29 -6.01
CA TYR A 177 5.51 17.22 -5.55
C TYR A 177 6.49 17.49 -6.70
N GLN A 178 6.28 16.84 -7.85
CA GLN A 178 7.11 17.02 -9.04
C GLN A 178 7.04 18.46 -9.58
N LYS A 179 5.84 19.07 -9.63
CA LYS A 179 5.67 20.47 -10.03
C LYS A 179 6.48 21.42 -9.14
N VAL A 180 6.41 21.23 -7.82
CA VAL A 180 7.13 22.05 -6.83
C VAL A 180 8.65 21.85 -6.93
N LYS A 181 9.12 20.61 -7.10
CA LYS A 181 10.54 20.29 -7.23
C LYS A 181 11.17 20.85 -8.51
N ALA A 182 10.39 21.02 -9.57
CA ALA A 182 10.84 21.60 -10.85
C ALA A 182 10.98 23.13 -10.83
N LEU A 183 10.60 23.82 -9.75
CA LEU A 183 10.79 25.26 -9.56
C LEU A 183 12.21 25.54 -9.06
#